data_AF-A0A1E1VZA1-F1
#
_entry.id   AF-A0A1E1VZA1-F1
#
_cell.length_a   1.000
_cell.length_b   1.000
_cell.length_c   1.000
_cell.angle_alpha   90.00
_cell.angle_beta   90.00
_cell.angle_gamma   90.00
#
_symmetry.space_group_name_H-M   'P 1'
#
loop_
_entity.id
_entity.type
_entity.pdbx_description
1 polymer ?
#
loop_
_entity_poly.entity_id
_entity_poly.type
_entity_poly.pdbx_seq_one_letter_code
_entity_poly.pdbx_strand_id
1 'polypeptide(L)'
;LPAALHRGWRRTALYCILVLLMVLVFLNIALTLWVISVLKLSMSGIGPIKIVQGGIQVSGHAWVVDRLVASSISSQPSQPLTLHSHRNFTVLVSEPHTPDHASLLIKRDSIECSGHAFHVQDARGASVFRASRDE
;
A
#
# COMPACT_ATOMS: atom_id res chain seq x y z
N LEU A 1 -19.10 -59.28 -0.03
CA LEU A 1 -18.63 -58.41 -1.14
C LEU A 1 -17.23 -58.86 -1.55
N PRO A 2 -16.94 -58.96 -2.85
CA PRO A 2 -16.65 -60.24 -3.48
C PRO A 2 -15.15 -60.52 -3.71
N ALA A 3 -14.80 -61.81 -3.57
CA ALA A 3 -13.51 -62.42 -3.93
C ALA A 3 -13.24 -62.51 -5.46
N ALA A 4 -13.99 -61.75 -6.28
CA ALA A 4 -13.81 -61.68 -7.73
C ALA A 4 -12.69 -60.71 -8.16
N LEU A 5 -12.13 -59.93 -7.23
CA LEU A 5 -11.15 -58.88 -7.53
C LEU A 5 -9.73 -59.37 -7.87
N HIS A 6 -9.40 -60.64 -7.61
CA HIS A 6 -7.99 -61.07 -7.66
C HIS A 6 -7.46 -61.38 -9.08
N ARG A 7 -8.31 -61.67 -10.08
CA ARG A 7 -7.81 -62.09 -11.41
C ARG A 7 -7.43 -60.93 -12.35
N GLY A 8 -7.78 -59.70 -11.97
CA GLY A 8 -7.43 -58.46 -12.69
C GLY A 8 -6.89 -57.35 -11.79
N TRP A 9 -6.49 -57.68 -10.55
CA TRP A 9 -6.27 -56.71 -9.47
C TRP A 9 -5.23 -55.62 -9.80
N ARG A 10 -4.16 -55.98 -10.53
CA ARG A 10 -3.15 -55.01 -10.99
C ARG A 10 -3.72 -53.94 -11.92
N ARG A 11 -4.62 -54.32 -12.84
CA ARG A 11 -5.23 -53.37 -13.78
C ARG A 11 -6.19 -52.45 -13.03
N THR A 12 -7.04 -53.00 -12.17
CA THR A 12 -7.96 -52.21 -11.33
C THR A 12 -7.22 -51.28 -10.37
N ALA A 13 -6.11 -51.73 -9.77
CA ALA A 13 -5.27 -50.89 -8.93
C ALA A 13 -4.64 -49.73 -9.71
N LEU A 14 -4.13 -49.97 -10.93
CA LEU A 14 -3.63 -48.92 -11.81
C LEU A 14 -4.72 -47.93 -12.21
N TYR A 15 -5.94 -48.41 -12.53
CA TYR A 15 -7.08 -47.52 -12.82
C TYR A 15 -7.50 -46.71 -11.59
N CYS A 16 -7.51 -47.28 -10.38
CA CYS A 16 -7.79 -46.55 -9.15
C CYS A 16 -6.74 -45.46 -8.88
N ILE A 17 -5.46 -45.76 -9.07
CA ILE A 17 -4.37 -44.77 -8.92
C ILE A 17 -4.51 -43.66 -9.97
N LEU A 18 -4.84 -43.99 -11.21
CA LEU A 18 -5.06 -43.00 -12.27
C LEU A 18 -6.24 -42.08 -11.95
N VAL A 19 -7.36 -42.64 -11.48
CA VAL A 19 -8.53 -41.86 -11.05
C VAL A 19 -8.20 -40.98 -9.85
N LEU A 20 -7.48 -41.51 -8.85
CA LEU A 20 -7.01 -40.75 -7.70
C LEU A 20 -6.11 -39.58 -8.13
N LEU A 21 -5.18 -39.83 -9.06
CA LEU A 21 -4.29 -38.82 -9.60
C LEU A 21 -5.07 -37.71 -10.31
N MET A 22 -6.07 -38.08 -11.13
CA MET A 22 -6.96 -37.11 -11.76
C MET A 22 -7.69 -36.25 -10.72
N VAL A 23 -8.28 -36.87 -9.69
CA VAL A 23 -8.97 -36.15 -8.62
C VAL A 23 -8.03 -35.20 -7.88
N LEU A 24 -6.79 -35.62 -7.61
CA LEU A 24 -5.77 -34.75 -6.99
C LEU A 24 -5.45 -33.53 -7.86
N VAL A 25 -5.34 -33.71 -9.18
CA VAL A 25 -5.12 -32.59 -10.11
C VAL A 25 -6.30 -31.62 -10.08
N PHE A 26 -7.55 -32.13 -10.15
CA PHE A 26 -8.74 -31.28 -10.07
C PHE A 26 -8.82 -30.54 -8.74
N LEU A 27 -8.55 -31.21 -7.63
CA LEU A 27 -8.53 -30.59 -6.31
C LEU A 27 -7.43 -29.54 -6.19
N ASN A 28 -6.26 -29.77 -6.77
CA ASN A 28 -5.16 -28.81 -6.77
C ASN A 28 -5.53 -27.54 -7.56
N ILE A 29 -6.15 -27.69 -8.72
CA ILE A 29 -6.66 -26.56 -9.51
C ILE A 29 -7.75 -25.83 -8.72
N ALA A 30 -8.72 -26.54 -8.16
CA ALA A 30 -9.79 -25.94 -7.36
C ALA A 30 -9.26 -25.21 -6.13
N LEU A 31 -8.28 -25.78 -5.43
CA LEU A 31 -7.62 -25.17 -4.28
C LEU A 31 -6.79 -23.95 -4.70
N THR A 32 -6.11 -24.01 -5.84
CA THR A 32 -5.39 -22.85 -6.40
C THR A 32 -6.37 -21.72 -6.73
N LEU A 33 -7.48 -22.02 -7.41
CA LEU A 33 -8.54 -21.04 -7.70
C LEU A 33 -9.18 -20.50 -6.42
N TRP A 34 -9.38 -21.35 -5.41
CA TRP A 34 -9.91 -20.95 -4.12
C TRP A 34 -8.97 -20.02 -3.38
N VAL A 35 -7.67 -20.33 -3.33
CA VAL A 35 -6.64 -19.47 -2.75
C VAL A 35 -6.60 -18.12 -3.48
N ILE A 36 -6.61 -18.11 -4.82
CA ILE A 36 -6.65 -16.88 -5.62
C ILE A 36 -7.92 -16.04 -5.29
N SER A 37 -9.07 -16.70 -5.14
CA SER A 37 -10.34 -16.06 -4.80
C SER A 37 -10.35 -15.49 -3.37
N VAL A 38 -9.84 -16.26 -2.40
CA VAL A 38 -9.72 -15.86 -0.99
C VAL A 38 -8.70 -14.73 -0.81
N LEU A 39 -7.63 -14.72 -1.60
CA LEU A 39 -6.64 -13.63 -1.65
C LEU A 39 -7.21 -12.34 -2.25
N LYS A 40 -8.49 -12.30 -2.64
CA LYS A 40 -9.17 -11.15 -3.24
C LYS A 40 -8.44 -10.61 -4.48
N LEU A 41 -7.88 -11.51 -5.29
CA LEU A 41 -7.47 -11.21 -6.67
C LEU A 41 -8.73 -11.17 -7.56
N SER A 42 -9.69 -10.31 -7.21
CA SER A 42 -10.84 -10.03 -8.06
C SER A 42 -10.38 -9.19 -9.27
N MET A 43 -11.10 -9.27 -10.39
CA MET A 43 -10.87 -8.60 -11.68
C MET A 43 -10.84 -7.06 -11.64
N SER A 44 -10.57 -6.45 -10.48
CA SER A 44 -10.36 -5.01 -10.26
C SER A 44 -8.99 -4.68 -9.65
N GLY A 45 -8.14 -5.68 -9.35
CA GLY A 45 -6.77 -5.47 -8.86
C GLY A 45 -6.50 -6.18 -7.53
N ILE A 46 -5.23 -6.28 -7.15
CA ILE A 46 -4.76 -6.78 -5.85
C ILE A 46 -5.27 -5.80 -4.78
N GLY A 47 -6.41 -6.11 -4.16
CA GLY A 47 -7.02 -5.23 -3.15
C GLY A 47 -7.62 -3.93 -3.74
N PRO A 48 -7.69 -2.82 -2.98
CA PRO A 48 -8.36 -1.56 -3.36
C PRO A 48 -7.66 -0.76 -4.47
N ILE A 49 -6.71 -1.39 -5.17
CA ILE A 49 -5.75 -0.76 -6.06
C ILE A 49 -6.22 -0.96 -7.51
N LYS A 50 -6.83 0.07 -8.09
CA LYS A 50 -7.27 0.11 -9.49
C LYS A 50 -6.14 0.66 -10.36
N ILE A 51 -5.64 -0.14 -11.29
CA ILE A 51 -4.66 0.30 -12.29
C ILE A 51 -5.42 1.04 -13.40
N VAL A 52 -5.12 2.32 -13.59
CA VAL A 52 -5.69 3.19 -14.63
C VAL A 52 -4.59 3.62 -15.60
N GLN A 53 -4.95 4.05 -16.81
CA GLN A 53 -3.98 4.37 -17.88
C GLN A 53 -2.97 5.49 -17.55
N GLY A 54 -3.11 6.19 -16.42
CA GLY A 54 -2.17 7.21 -15.94
C GLY A 54 -1.47 6.89 -14.62
N GLY A 55 -1.68 5.70 -14.03
CA GLY A 55 -1.06 5.33 -12.77
C GLY A 55 -1.89 4.37 -11.91
N ILE A 56 -1.61 4.39 -10.61
CA ILE A 56 -2.23 3.51 -9.63
C ILE A 56 -3.22 4.34 -8.80
N GLN A 57 -4.52 4.06 -8.91
CA GLN A 57 -5.56 4.69 -8.10
C GLN A 57 -5.92 3.75 -6.94
N VAL A 58 -5.67 4.20 -5.72
CA VAL A 58 -6.00 3.44 -4.51
C VAL A 58 -7.30 3.99 -3.92
N SER A 59 -8.36 3.19 -3.95
CA SER A 59 -9.67 3.54 -3.40
C SER A 59 -9.88 2.83 -2.06
N GLY A 60 -9.46 3.46 -0.95
CA GLY A 60 -9.65 2.93 0.40
C GLY A 60 -8.45 3.17 1.32
N HIS A 61 -8.25 2.27 2.29
CA HIS A 61 -7.11 2.32 3.20
C HIS A 61 -5.97 1.49 2.60
N ALA A 62 -4.79 2.11 2.41
CA ALA A 62 -3.59 1.41 1.99
C ALA A 62 -2.44 1.70 2.93
N TRP A 63 -1.65 0.65 3.18
CA TRP A 63 -0.44 0.71 3.98
C TRP A 63 0.75 0.73 3.04
N VAL A 64 1.62 1.72 3.21
CA VAL A 64 2.91 1.76 2.53
C VAL A 64 3.92 1.08 3.45
N VAL A 65 4.62 0.06 2.95
CA VAL A 65 5.51 -0.78 3.76
C VAL A 65 6.80 -0.03 4.13
N ASP A 66 7.30 0.79 3.21
CA ASP A 66 8.55 1.52 3.36
C ASP A 66 8.32 2.99 2.99
N ARG A 67 9.03 3.50 1.99
CA ARG A 67 8.93 4.90 1.55
C ARG A 67 7.89 5.11 0.47
N LEU A 68 6.99 6.06 0.69
CA LEU A 68 6.15 6.64 -0.36
C LEU A 68 6.92 7.77 -1.05
N VAL A 69 7.17 7.64 -2.35
CA VAL A 69 7.73 8.71 -3.19
C VAL A 69 6.66 9.18 -4.16
N ALA A 70 6.27 10.44 -4.05
CA ALA A 70 5.28 11.06 -4.92
C ALA A 70 5.76 12.46 -5.32
N SER A 71 5.46 12.87 -6.55
CA SER A 71 5.73 14.23 -7.04
C SER A 71 4.77 15.26 -6.44
N SER A 72 3.53 14.85 -6.16
CA SER A 72 2.51 15.69 -5.55
C SER A 72 1.63 14.86 -4.63
N ILE A 73 1.31 15.43 -3.48
CA ILE A 73 0.34 14.88 -2.51
C ILE A 73 -0.76 15.93 -2.37
N SER A 74 -1.96 15.60 -2.82
CA SER A 74 -3.13 16.48 -2.73
C SER A 74 -4.36 15.69 -2.31
N SER A 75 -5.27 16.35 -1.59
CA SER A 75 -6.58 15.81 -1.26
C SER A 75 -7.61 16.15 -2.34
N GLN A 76 -8.78 15.50 -2.27
CA GLN A 76 -9.89 15.83 -3.16
C GLN A 76 -10.31 17.30 -2.99
N PRO A 77 -10.81 17.96 -4.05
CA PRO A 77 -11.37 19.30 -3.94
C PRO A 77 -12.39 19.33 -2.80
N SER A 78 -12.27 20.32 -1.91
CA SER A 78 -13.09 20.51 -0.69
C SER A 78 -12.87 19.53 0.48
N GLN A 79 -11.85 18.65 0.43
CA GLN A 79 -11.51 17.77 1.55
C GLN A 79 -10.14 18.13 2.16
N PRO A 80 -9.98 18.18 3.49
CA PRO A 80 -8.67 18.44 4.11
C PRO A 80 -7.70 17.26 3.93
N LEU A 81 -6.42 17.57 3.71
CA LEU A 81 -5.34 16.58 3.78
C LEU A 81 -4.84 16.50 5.23
N THR A 82 -5.12 15.38 5.91
CA THR A 82 -4.71 15.16 7.30
C THR A 82 -3.56 14.15 7.38
N LEU A 83 -2.45 14.54 8.02
CA LEU A 83 -1.31 13.66 8.30
C LEU A 83 -1.24 13.40 9.81
N HIS A 84 -1.40 12.15 10.22
CA HIS A 84 -1.27 11.74 11.63
C HIS A 84 0.01 10.96 11.85
N SER A 85 0.87 11.45 12.76
CA SER A 85 2.09 10.77 13.19
C SER A 85 2.01 10.48 14.69
N HIS A 86 2.45 9.29 15.10
CA HIS A 86 2.59 8.92 16.51
C HIS A 86 3.87 9.50 17.15
N ARG A 87 4.84 9.87 16.31
CA ARG A 87 6.14 10.41 16.71
C ARG A 87 6.35 11.77 16.05
N ASN A 88 7.59 12.23 16.08
CA ASN A 88 8.00 13.47 15.43
C ASN A 88 7.62 13.47 13.94
N PHE A 89 7.15 14.61 13.45
CA PHE A 89 6.87 14.84 12.05
C PHE A 89 7.89 15.84 11.51
N THR A 90 8.65 15.47 10.48
CA THR A 90 9.72 16.30 9.92
C THR A 90 9.46 16.54 8.44
N VAL A 91 9.46 17.80 8.04
CA VAL A 91 9.47 18.23 6.64
C VAL A 91 10.87 18.73 6.33
N LEU A 92 11.49 18.19 5.29
CA LEU A 92 12.80 18.59 4.79
C LEU A 92 12.64 19.16 3.39
N VAL A 93 13.18 20.36 3.17
CA VAL A 93 13.25 21.01 1.87
C VAL A 93 14.72 21.22 1.55
N SER A 94 15.17 20.56 0.49
CA SER A 94 16.56 20.58 0.04
C SER A 94 16.60 21.16 -1.37
N GLU A 95 17.42 22.19 -1.57
CA GLU A 95 17.73 22.73 -2.89
C GLU A 95 18.95 21.96 -3.46
N PRO A 96 18.94 21.49 -4.71
CA PRO A 96 20.02 20.68 -5.28
C PRO A 96 21.40 21.34 -5.33
N HIS A 97 21.49 22.67 -5.14
CA HIS A 97 22.75 23.43 -5.21
C HIS A 97 23.14 24.12 -3.90
N THR A 98 22.41 23.88 -2.81
CA THR A 98 22.70 24.49 -1.51
C THR A 98 22.84 23.39 -0.45
N PRO A 99 23.94 23.35 0.31
CA PRO A 99 24.12 22.36 1.37
C PRO A 99 23.14 22.56 2.53
N ASP A 100 22.54 23.74 2.66
CA ASP A 100 21.50 24.02 3.64
C ASP A 100 20.17 23.38 3.24
N HIS A 101 19.53 22.78 4.23
CA HIS A 101 18.20 22.21 4.11
C HIS A 101 17.30 22.92 5.12
N ALA A 102 16.19 23.46 4.64
CA ALA A 102 15.17 23.95 5.54
C ALA A 102 14.46 22.74 6.15
N SER A 103 14.38 22.71 7.47
CA SER A 103 13.66 21.66 8.20
C SER A 103 12.60 22.26 9.09
N LEU A 104 11.41 21.65 9.06
CA LEU A 104 10.32 21.91 9.99
C LEU A 104 10.08 20.63 10.78
N LEU A 105 10.33 20.66 12.08
CA LEU A 105 10.21 19.54 12.99
C LEU A 105 9.09 19.83 14.00
N ILE A 106 8.04 19.03 13.94
CA ILE A 106 6.93 19.06 14.89
C ILE A 106 7.15 17.92 15.89
N LYS A 107 7.42 18.29 17.14
CA LYS A 107 7.52 17.39 18.29
C LYS A 107 6.19 17.40 19.04
N ARG A 108 6.10 16.62 20.12
CA ARG A 108 4.91 16.57 20.98
C ARG A 108 4.62 17.91 21.65
N ASP A 109 5.67 18.61 22.07
CA ASP A 109 5.56 19.81 22.92
C ASP A 109 6.17 21.07 22.28
N SER A 110 6.80 20.95 21.11
CA SER A 110 7.46 22.08 20.43
C SER A 110 7.42 21.95 18.91
N ILE A 111 7.54 23.09 18.24
CA ILE A 111 7.74 23.20 16.80
C ILE A 111 9.07 23.91 16.58
N GLU A 112 9.97 23.27 15.84
CA GLU A 112 11.30 23.78 15.52
C GLU A 112 11.40 24.01 14.00
N CYS A 113 11.85 25.19 13.60
CA CYS A 113 12.12 25.55 12.22
C CYS A 113 13.58 25.97 12.11
N SER A 114 14.34 25.33 11.21
CA SER A 114 15.74 25.65 10.94
C SER A 114 15.94 26.49 9.67
N GLY A 115 14.85 26.93 9.04
CA GLY A 115 14.90 27.78 7.85
C GLY A 115 15.28 29.24 8.16
N HIS A 116 15.51 30.03 7.11
CA HIS A 116 15.84 31.45 7.24
C HIS A 116 14.69 32.29 7.81
N ALA A 117 13.45 31.93 7.45
CA ALA A 117 12.26 32.60 7.93
C ALA A 117 11.08 31.63 8.02
N PHE A 118 10.20 31.87 8.99
CA PHE A 118 8.94 31.17 9.19
C PHE A 118 7.80 32.18 9.13
N HIS A 119 6.85 31.97 8.22
CA HIS A 119 5.70 32.85 8.01
C HIS A 119 4.40 32.07 8.13
N VAL A 120 3.46 32.60 8.91
CA VAL A 120 2.08 32.11 8.98
C VAL A 120 1.17 33.19 8.42
N GLN A 121 0.34 32.82 7.44
CA GLN A 121 -0.61 33.72 6.78
C GLN A 121 -2.03 33.23 7.01
N ASP A 122 -2.97 34.18 7.15
CA ASP A 122 -4.40 33.91 7.15
C ASP A 122 -4.88 33.49 5.75
N ALA A 123 -6.08 32.92 5.64
CA ALA A 123 -6.74 32.57 4.37
C ALA A 123 -6.87 33.76 3.40
N ARG A 124 -6.79 34.99 3.91
CA ARG A 124 -6.82 36.25 3.16
C ARG A 124 -5.43 36.74 2.73
N GLY A 125 -4.36 36.00 3.04
CA GLY A 125 -2.97 36.34 2.73
C GLY A 125 -2.32 37.34 3.70
N ALA A 126 -3.02 37.75 4.76
CA ALA A 126 -2.45 38.64 5.78
C ALA A 126 -1.48 37.87 6.68
N SER A 127 -0.29 38.43 6.94
CA SER A 127 0.70 37.82 7.84
C SER A 127 0.23 37.87 9.29
N VAL A 128 0.11 36.70 9.92
CA VAL A 128 -0.30 36.55 11.32
C VAL A 128 0.93 36.36 12.22
N PHE A 129 1.96 35.67 11.73
CA PHE A 129 3.18 35.42 12.49
C PHE A 129 4.39 35.37 11.56
N ARG A 130 5.51 35.93 12.02
CA ARG A 130 6.78 36.00 11.30
C ARG A 130 7.92 35.82 12.29
N ALA A 131 8.84 34.90 11.99
CA ALA A 131 10.11 34.75 12.70
C ALA A 131 11.22 34.66 11.65
N SER A 132 12.27 35.45 11.80
CA SER A 132 13.44 35.48 10.91
C SER A 132 14.70 35.42 11.77
N ARG A 133 15.80 34.91 11.22
CA ARG A 133 17.09 34.86 11.95
C ARG A 133 17.80 36.23 12.00
N ASP A 134 17.43 37.13 11.09
CA ASP A 134 18.06 38.45 10.92
C ASP A 134 17.33 39.60 11.64
N GLU A 135 16.34 39.29 12.49
CA GLU A 135 15.52 40.25 13.22
C GLU A 135 15.55 39.94 14.73
#